data_AF-A0A8T7B7Q0-F1
#
_entry.id   AF-A0A8T7B7Q0-F1
#
_cell.length_a   1.000
_cell.length_b   1.000
_cell.length_c   1.000
_cell.angle_alpha   90.00
_cell.angle_beta   90.00
_cell.angle_gamma   90.00
#
_symmetry.space_group_name_H-M   'P 1'
#
loop_
_entity.id
_entity.type
_entity.pdbx_description
1 polymer ?
#
loop_
_entity_poly.entity_id
_entity_poly.type
_entity_poly.pdbx_seq_one_letter_code
_entity_poly.pdbx_strand_id
1 'polypeptide(L)'
;MSSGYNNLLNGRAKETVPATIELPVAELLMRGRELVRFLRSHGELHWSEWLQDSLEIVRRDPRHGVVIMLDGFEGIGAITDIYLCPEAGHRLAGHEENAINEELLLQVSRVYTLVRELGDFVDADSLRRARAASHYRL
;
A
#
# COMPACT_ATOMS: atom_id res chain seq x y z
N MET A 1 -44.67 -13.01 -22.62
CA MET A 1 -44.30 -12.92 -21.19
C MET A 1 -42.93 -13.56 -21.02
N SER A 2 -41.88 -12.75 -20.99
CA SER A 2 -40.51 -13.20 -20.68
C SER A 2 -40.00 -12.37 -19.52
N SER A 3 -40.12 -12.96 -18.33
CA SER A 3 -39.31 -12.68 -17.14
C SER A 3 -37.84 -12.85 -17.52
N GLY A 4 -36.91 -11.94 -17.28
CA GLY A 4 -36.61 -11.30 -16.00
C GLY A 4 -35.24 -11.82 -15.56
N TYR A 5 -34.27 -10.92 -15.37
CA TYR A 5 -32.91 -11.15 -14.84
C TYR A 5 -31.92 -11.90 -15.73
N ASN A 6 -31.28 -11.21 -16.68
CA ASN A 6 -30.00 -11.69 -17.23
C ASN A 6 -29.15 -10.59 -17.88
N ASN A 7 -28.91 -9.45 -17.22
CA ASN A 7 -27.96 -8.45 -17.73
C ASN A 7 -27.45 -7.43 -16.69
N LEU A 8 -26.90 -7.88 -15.56
CA LEU A 8 -26.28 -6.97 -14.56
C LEU A 8 -24.86 -7.33 -14.12
N LEU A 9 -24.13 -8.20 -14.84
CA LEU A 9 -22.76 -8.57 -14.43
C LEU A 9 -21.66 -8.45 -15.50
N ASN A 10 -21.90 -7.82 -16.65
CA ASN A 10 -20.87 -7.61 -17.68
C ASN A 10 -20.56 -6.12 -17.95
N GLY A 11 -20.61 -5.29 -16.91
CA GLY A 11 -20.48 -3.83 -17.02
C GLY A 11 -19.41 -3.18 -16.15
N ARG A 12 -18.50 -3.92 -15.51
CA ARG A 12 -17.29 -3.28 -14.99
C ARG A 12 -16.37 -3.06 -16.17
N ALA A 13 -16.54 -1.91 -16.83
CA ALA A 13 -15.44 -1.27 -17.52
C ALA A 13 -14.24 -1.38 -16.57
N LYS A 14 -13.18 -2.07 -17.01
CA LYS A 14 -11.90 -1.97 -16.34
C LYS A 14 -11.63 -0.48 -16.28
N GLU A 15 -11.83 0.15 -15.13
CA GLU A 15 -11.36 1.50 -14.90
C GLU A 15 -9.86 1.42 -15.13
N THR A 16 -9.45 1.78 -16.34
CA THR A 16 -8.06 1.89 -16.70
C THR A 16 -7.51 2.94 -15.77
N VAL A 17 -6.73 2.47 -14.82
CA VAL A 17 -5.85 3.27 -14.01
C VAL A 17 -5.22 4.31 -14.93
N PRO A 18 -5.35 5.63 -14.66
CA PRO A 18 -4.73 6.63 -15.52
C PRO A 18 -3.24 6.28 -15.65
N ALA A 19 -2.70 6.28 -16.87
CA ALA A 19 -1.29 5.94 -17.15
C ALA A 19 -0.28 6.69 -16.25
N THR A 20 -0.73 7.79 -15.62
CA THR A 20 -0.01 8.62 -14.66
C THR A 20 0.31 7.95 -13.32
N ILE A 21 -0.42 6.92 -12.87
CA ILE A 21 -0.12 6.23 -11.58
C ILE A 21 0.50 4.85 -11.74
N GLU A 22 0.56 4.30 -12.95
CA GLU A 22 1.10 2.95 -13.16
C GLU A 22 2.58 2.84 -12.76
N LEU A 23 3.39 3.88 -13.04
CA LEU A 23 4.80 3.91 -12.67
C LEU A 23 5.00 3.99 -11.14
N PRO A 24 4.39 4.94 -10.40
CA PRO A 24 4.48 4.95 -8.94
C PRO A 24 3.95 3.68 -8.28
N VAL A 25 2.87 3.08 -8.81
CA VAL A 25 2.35 1.79 -8.30
C VAL A 25 3.35 0.65 -8.54
N ALA A 26 3.97 0.58 -9.72
CA ALA A 26 4.97 -0.44 -10.01
C ALA A 26 6.20 -0.29 -9.08
N GLU A 27 6.63 0.94 -8.82
CA GLU A 27 7.72 1.22 -7.88
C GLU A 27 7.34 0.86 -6.44
N LEU A 28 6.14 1.23 -5.99
CA LEU A 28 5.61 0.84 -4.67
C LEU A 28 5.60 -0.69 -4.51
N LEU A 29 5.12 -1.41 -5.51
CA LEU A 29 5.09 -2.87 -5.50
C LEU A 29 6.50 -3.47 -5.47
N MET A 30 7.47 -2.87 -6.16
CA MET A 30 8.86 -3.32 -6.13
C MET A 30 9.49 -3.09 -4.75
N ARG A 31 9.46 -1.85 -4.25
CA ARG A 31 10.05 -1.46 -2.96
C ARG A 31 9.38 -2.15 -1.77
N GLY A 32 8.05 -2.26 -1.80
CA GLY A 32 7.31 -2.99 -0.78
C GLY A 32 7.71 -4.46 -0.71
N ARG A 33 7.95 -5.12 -1.85
CA ARG A 33 8.45 -6.51 -1.86
C ARG A 33 9.88 -6.64 -1.34
N GLU A 34 10.74 -5.64 -1.57
CA GLU A 34 12.08 -5.59 -0.97
C GLU A 34 11.96 -5.52 0.56
N LEU A 35 11.11 -4.61 1.08
CA LEU A 35 10.86 -4.48 2.52
C LEU A 35 10.26 -5.75 3.14
N VAL A 36 9.30 -6.41 2.48
CA VAL A 36 8.77 -7.72 2.93
C VAL A 36 9.89 -8.74 3.10
N ARG A 37 10.82 -8.84 2.13
CA ARG A 37 11.95 -9.77 2.23
C ARG A 37 12.90 -9.40 3.37
N PHE A 38 13.17 -8.11 3.53
CA PHE A 38 14.03 -7.59 4.60
C PHE A 38 13.45 -7.89 5.99
N LEU A 39 12.16 -7.63 6.21
CA LEU A 39 11.50 -7.95 7.48
C LEU A 39 11.54 -9.46 7.75
N ARG A 40 11.24 -10.29 6.73
CA ARG A 40 11.29 -11.75 6.87
C ARG A 40 12.67 -12.29 7.16
N SER A 41 13.73 -11.76 6.55
CA SER A 41 15.09 -12.23 6.83
C SER A 41 15.44 -12.03 8.30
N HIS A 42 14.96 -10.94 8.90
CA HIS A 42 15.16 -10.62 10.31
C HIS A 42 14.08 -11.20 11.24
N GLY A 43 13.17 -12.04 10.73
CA GLY A 43 12.18 -12.74 11.56
C GLY A 43 10.95 -11.91 11.96
N GLU A 44 10.80 -10.69 11.43
CA GLU A 44 9.60 -9.87 11.62
C GLU A 44 8.48 -10.38 10.68
N LEU A 45 7.60 -11.22 11.24
CA LEU A 45 6.55 -11.90 10.48
C LEU A 45 5.25 -11.09 10.41
N HIS A 46 4.87 -10.41 11.49
CA HIS A 46 3.61 -9.71 11.57
C HIS A 46 3.50 -8.61 10.50
N TRP A 47 4.49 -7.73 10.46
CA TRP A 47 4.49 -6.62 9.51
C TRP A 47 4.83 -7.05 8.09
N SER A 48 5.62 -8.11 7.91
CA SER A 48 5.90 -8.63 6.58
C SER A 48 4.68 -9.30 5.94
N GLU A 49 3.84 -9.98 6.71
CA GLU A 49 2.57 -10.55 6.25
C GLU A 49 1.56 -9.45 5.94
N TRP A 50 1.34 -8.52 6.87
CA TRP A 50 0.45 -7.37 6.64
C TRP A 50 0.84 -6.58 5.39
N LEU A 51 2.14 -6.30 5.21
CA LEU A 51 2.62 -5.56 4.04
C LEU A 51 2.44 -6.38 2.76
N GLN A 52 2.71 -7.69 2.79
CA GLN A 52 2.49 -8.54 1.62
C GLN A 52 1.02 -8.55 1.17
N ASP A 53 0.09 -8.69 2.12
CA ASP A 53 -1.34 -8.71 1.83
C ASP A 53 -1.80 -7.35 1.29
N SER A 54 -1.32 -6.26 1.89
CA SER A 54 -1.60 -4.90 1.42
C SER A 54 -1.09 -4.66 -0.01
N LEU A 55 0.11 -5.14 -0.35
CA LEU A 55 0.65 -5.03 -1.72
C LEU A 55 -0.16 -5.85 -2.73
N GLU A 56 -0.72 -7.00 -2.34
CA GLU A 56 -1.61 -7.77 -3.21
C GLU A 56 -2.93 -7.03 -3.46
N ILE A 57 -3.43 -6.27 -2.47
CA ILE A 57 -4.57 -5.38 -2.67
C ILE A 57 -4.19 -4.24 -3.61
N VAL A 58 -3.06 -3.56 -3.40
CA VAL A 58 -2.57 -2.50 -4.31
C VAL A 58 -2.46 -3.01 -5.75
N ARG A 59 -2.00 -4.24 -5.96
CA ARG A 59 -1.90 -4.85 -7.29
C ARG A 59 -3.27 -5.02 -7.98
N ARG A 60 -4.33 -5.30 -7.22
CA ARG A 60 -5.69 -5.56 -7.75
C ARG A 60 -6.54 -4.30 -7.82
N ASP A 61 -6.39 -3.43 -6.83
CA ASP A 61 -7.09 -2.17 -6.64
C ASP A 61 -6.13 -1.15 -5.98
N PRO A 62 -5.34 -0.40 -6.78
CA PRO A 62 -4.36 0.53 -6.25
C PRO A 62 -4.95 1.60 -5.35
N ARG A 63 -6.17 2.07 -5.63
CA ARG A 63 -6.80 3.13 -4.84
C ARG A 63 -7.12 2.64 -3.44
N HIS A 64 -7.79 1.49 -3.35
CA HIS A 64 -8.14 0.93 -2.05
C HIS A 64 -6.91 0.43 -1.29
N GLY A 65 -5.97 -0.21 -1.98
CA GLY A 65 -4.74 -0.71 -1.37
C GLY A 65 -3.89 0.41 -0.76
N VAL A 66 -3.78 1.57 -1.42
CA VAL A 66 -3.04 2.72 -0.88
C VAL A 66 -3.68 3.27 0.39
N VAL A 67 -5.01 3.32 0.47
CA VAL A 67 -5.73 3.74 1.69
C VAL A 67 -5.43 2.80 2.86
N ILE A 68 -5.49 1.48 2.63
CA ILE A 68 -5.13 0.48 3.65
C ILE A 68 -3.68 0.65 4.11
N MET A 69 -2.76 0.89 3.16
CA MET A 69 -1.36 1.09 3.51
C MET A 69 -1.17 2.34 4.37
N LEU A 70 -1.82 3.47 4.03
CA LEU A 70 -1.75 4.69 4.84
C LEU A 70 -2.12 4.44 6.30
N ASP A 71 -3.20 3.70 6.56
CA ASP A 71 -3.64 3.36 7.92
C ASP A 71 -2.59 2.55 8.69
N GLY A 72 -1.74 1.76 8.02
CA GLY A 72 -0.67 1.00 8.68
C GLY A 72 0.66 1.75 8.83
N PHE A 73 0.84 2.86 8.10
CA PHE A 73 1.98 3.76 8.25
C PHE A 73 1.71 4.93 9.21
N GLU A 74 0.44 5.22 9.51
CA GLU A 74 0.03 6.33 10.36
C GLU A 74 -0.58 5.83 11.69
N GLY A 75 -0.22 6.46 12.81
CA GLY A 75 -0.77 6.14 14.13
C GLY A 75 0.22 5.51 15.09
N ILE A 76 -0.29 4.99 16.20
CA ILE A 76 0.52 4.33 17.25
C ILE A 76 0.58 2.84 16.95
N GLY A 77 1.79 2.29 16.95
CA GLY A 77 2.02 0.90 16.57
C GLY A 77 1.95 0.72 15.07
N ALA A 78 2.41 1.72 14.31
CA ALA A 78 2.52 1.65 12.86
C ALA A 78 3.78 0.89 12.46
N ILE A 79 3.89 0.51 11.18
CA ILE A 79 5.11 -0.08 10.61
C ILE A 79 6.34 0.85 10.76
N THR A 80 6.12 2.15 10.93
CA THR A 80 7.15 3.16 11.21
C THR A 80 7.73 3.08 12.62
N ASP A 81 7.03 2.41 13.54
CA ASP A 81 7.43 2.27 14.95
C ASP A 81 8.24 1.00 15.20
N ILE A 82 8.47 0.18 14.16
CA ILE A 82 9.19 -1.09 14.30
C ILE A 82 10.64 -0.85 14.67
N TYR A 83 11.09 -1.64 15.62
CA TYR A 83 12.49 -1.76 15.99
C TYR A 83 12.88 -3.23 16.05
N LEU A 84 13.89 -3.61 15.29
CA LEU A 84 14.38 -4.98 15.24
C LEU A 84 15.47 -5.17 16.29
N CYS A 85 15.18 -5.93 17.34
CA CYS A 85 16.17 -6.36 18.33
C CYS A 85 16.08 -7.86 18.66
N PRO A 86 17.19 -8.50 19.07
CA PRO A 86 17.21 -9.91 19.48
C PRO A 86 16.26 -10.21 20.64
N GLU A 87 16.09 -9.30 21.59
CA GLU A 87 15.24 -9.45 22.79
C GLU A 87 13.75 -9.58 22.42
N ALA A 88 13.35 -9.03 21.28
CA ALA A 88 12.01 -9.19 20.72
C ALA A 88 11.86 -10.45 19.86
N GLY A 89 12.90 -11.28 19.74
CA GLY A 89 12.89 -12.53 18.96
C GLY A 89 13.32 -12.38 17.51
N HIS A 90 13.87 -11.22 17.12
CA HIS A 90 14.36 -11.00 15.77
C HIS A 90 15.69 -11.69 15.51
N ARG A 91 15.93 -12.03 14.24
CA ARG A 91 17.12 -12.73 13.75
C ARG A 91 18.21 -11.74 13.33
N LEU A 92 18.87 -11.15 14.32
CA LEU A 92 20.08 -10.36 14.11
C LEU A 92 21.03 -10.52 15.30
N ALA A 93 22.32 -10.21 15.11
CA ALA A 93 23.24 -10.08 16.23
C ALA A 93 23.15 -8.67 16.82
N GLY A 94 23.26 -8.53 18.15
CA GLY A 94 23.12 -7.22 18.80
C GLY A 94 24.13 -6.16 18.34
N HIS A 95 25.30 -6.56 17.81
CA HIS A 95 26.28 -5.61 17.26
C HIS A 95 25.89 -5.06 15.88
N GLU A 96 24.94 -5.68 15.20
CA GLU A 96 24.41 -5.26 13.88
C GLU A 96 23.12 -4.44 14.02
N GLU A 97 22.55 -4.37 15.23
CA GLU A 97 21.23 -3.80 15.52
C GLU A 97 21.05 -2.38 14.98
N ASN A 98 22.01 -1.48 15.25
CA ASN A 98 21.93 -0.11 14.77
C ASN A 98 21.92 -0.03 13.24
N ALA A 99 22.84 -0.75 12.58
CA ALA A 99 22.95 -0.72 11.11
C ALA A 99 21.70 -1.30 10.43
N ILE A 100 21.14 -2.38 11.00
CA ILE A 100 19.91 -3.01 10.50
C ILE A 100 18.71 -2.08 10.68
N ASN A 101 18.58 -1.41 11.82
CA ASN A 101 17.47 -0.48 12.04
C ASN A 101 17.60 0.82 11.24
N GLU A 102 18.82 1.29 10.95
CA GLU A 102 19.05 2.38 10.00
C GLU A 102 18.61 1.98 8.59
N GLU A 103 18.94 0.76 8.14
CA GLU A 103 18.48 0.25 6.85
C GLU A 103 16.95 0.10 6.83
N LEU A 104 16.36 -0.44 7.90
CA LEU A 104 14.91 -0.56 8.04
C LEU A 104 14.24 0.79 7.87
N LEU A 105 14.71 1.81 8.59
CA LEU A 105 14.15 3.16 8.53
C LEU A 105 14.20 3.72 7.11
N LEU A 106 15.31 3.52 6.39
CA LEU A 106 15.44 3.94 5.00
C LEU A 106 14.45 3.22 4.07
N GLN A 107 14.27 1.91 4.24
CA GLN A 107 13.33 1.15 3.41
C GLN A 107 11.87 1.53 3.71
N VAL A 108 11.50 1.62 4.98
CA VAL A 108 10.17 2.06 5.45
C VAL A 108 9.86 3.46 4.94
N SER A 109 10.79 4.41 5.08
CA SER A 109 10.61 5.78 4.60
C SER A 109 10.35 5.85 3.09
N ARG A 110 11.10 5.08 2.29
CA ARG A 110 10.89 5.04 0.82
C ARG A 110 9.51 4.52 0.45
N VAL A 111 9.06 3.44 1.09
CA VAL A 111 7.72 2.88 0.84
C VAL A 111 6.66 3.88 1.29
N TYR A 112 6.81 4.48 2.47
CA TYR A 112 5.86 5.44 2.99
C TYR A 112 5.69 6.67 2.08
N THR A 113 6.78 7.24 1.57
CA THR A 113 6.73 8.37 0.64
C THR A 113 5.91 8.03 -0.60
N LEU A 114 6.13 6.85 -1.21
CA LEU A 114 5.36 6.40 -2.38
C LEU A 114 3.87 6.22 -2.05
N VAL A 115 3.55 5.63 -0.89
CA VAL A 115 2.17 5.47 -0.42
C VAL A 115 1.50 6.84 -0.24
N ARG A 116 2.20 7.81 0.35
CA ARG A 116 1.68 9.17 0.57
C ARG A 116 1.45 9.92 -0.73
N GLU A 117 2.41 9.90 -1.66
CA GLU A 117 2.27 10.52 -2.98
C GLU A 117 1.11 9.92 -3.77
N LEU A 118 0.93 8.60 -3.70
CA LEU A 118 -0.21 7.92 -4.31
C LEU A 118 -1.53 8.29 -3.62
N GLY A 119 -1.54 8.41 -2.29
CA GLY A 119 -2.72 8.80 -1.52
C GLY A 119 -3.25 10.17 -1.93
N ASP A 120 -2.35 11.16 -2.03
CA ASP A 120 -2.70 12.52 -2.43
C ASP A 120 -3.27 12.56 -3.87
N PHE A 121 -2.77 11.71 -4.76
CA PHE A 121 -3.33 11.57 -6.10
C PHE A 121 -4.75 10.98 -6.07
N VAL A 122 -4.97 9.93 -5.27
CA VAL A 122 -6.28 9.27 -5.13
C VAL A 122 -7.35 10.23 -4.59
N ASP A 123 -6.98 11.05 -3.61
CA ASP A 123 -7.86 12.06 -3.04
C ASP A 123 -8.19 13.17 -4.04
N ALA A 124 -7.18 13.70 -4.72
CA ALA A 124 -7.36 14.73 -5.74
C ALA A 124 -8.28 14.24 -6.89
N ASP A 125 -8.10 13.00 -7.33
CA ASP A 125 -8.92 12.38 -8.37
C ASP A 125 -10.39 12.19 -7.94
N SER A 126 -10.60 11.78 -6.70
CA SER A 126 -11.93 11.63 -6.10
C SER A 126 -12.66 12.97 -5.99
N LEU A 127 -11.95 14.04 -5.60
CA LEU A 127 -12.48 15.41 -5.61
C LEU A 127 -12.84 15.90 -7.02
N ARG A 128 -12.01 15.61 -8.03
CA ARG A 128 -12.31 15.95 -9.44
C ARG A 128 -13.57 15.26 -9.92
N ARG A 129 -13.74 13.96 -9.65
CA ARG A 129 -14.95 13.20 -10.00
C ARG A 129 -16.20 13.74 -9.32
N ALA A 130 -16.13 14.05 -8.02
CA ALA A 130 -17.26 14.60 -7.28
C ALA A 130 -17.72 15.95 -7.87
N ARG A 131 -16.77 16.82 -8.25
CA ARG A 131 -17.08 18.10 -8.92
C ARG A 131 -17.73 17.87 -10.29
N ALA A 132 -17.17 17.01 -11.13
CA ALA A 132 -17.73 16.70 -12.45
C ALA A 132 -19.17 16.15 -12.36
N ALA A 133 -19.45 15.25 -11.41
CA ALA A 133 -20.79 14.71 -11.17
C ALA A 133 -21.78 15.78 -10.68
N SER A 134 -21.31 16.79 -9.95
CA SER A 134 -22.13 17.89 -9.45
C SER A 134 -22.54 18.86 -10.56
N HIS A 135 -21.75 18.97 -11.64
CA HIS A 135 -22.05 19.80 -12.80
C HIS A 135 -23.10 19.22 -13.77
N TYR A 136 -23.50 17.94 -13.61
CA TYR A 136 -24.54 17.29 -14.42
C TYR A 136 -25.92 17.23 -13.74
N ARG A 137 -26.10 17.91 -12.59
CA ARG A 137 -27.42 18.13 -11.97
C ARG A 137 -27.95 19.53 -12.31
N LEU A 138 -28.40 19.73 -13.56
CA LEU A 138 -29.29 20.83 -13.97
C LEU A 138 -30.30 20.29 -14.98
#